data_AF-A0A088TMC5-F1
#
_entry.id   AF-A0A088TMC5-F1
#
_cell.length_a   1.000
_cell.length_b   1.000
_cell.length_c   1.000
_cell.angle_alpha   90.00
_cell.angle_beta   90.00
_cell.angle_gamma   90.00
#
_symmetry.space_group_name_H-M   'P 1'
#
loop_
_entity.id
_entity.type
_entity.pdbx_description
1 polymer ?
#
loop_
_entity_poly.entity_id
_entity_poly.type
_entity_poly.pdbx_seq_one_letter_code
_entity_poly.pdbx_strand_id
1 'polypeptide(L)'
;MRNILIILALSLLAITLGSCEQTEEPLVITAESEISMENLDLYLFRDDVQYIDLRNFESSFKYGIIEGFDVIPFFDYLDFRAFNRDRTYEFDPDQILDERILLRLFEPEKAIFLYADGCIRSGYLKDVLNYLGYERVFVIGGYYEYLGEHVIGGSGHYNIGNTFYDTYIDETNDLTYVMYGDFDVANNITYIRFDILNDENISVRYDVEMNMDSTLTIVENFLTDEIYNFNEVYEDIYDHDTLLYLLLGSEWNSLESLVALLELEYID
;
A
#
# COMPACT_ATOMS: atom_id res chain seq x y z
N MET A 1 11.29 67.08 -4.08
CA MET A 1 10.45 65.87 -4.28
C MET A 1 11.30 64.61 -4.49
N ARG A 2 12.28 64.59 -5.41
CA ARG A 2 13.17 63.42 -5.64
C ARG A 2 13.88 62.91 -4.38
N ASN A 3 14.38 63.82 -3.54
CA ASN A 3 15.10 63.42 -2.31
C ASN A 3 14.16 62.91 -1.20
N ILE A 4 12.88 63.30 -1.21
CA ILE A 4 11.89 62.81 -0.23
C ILE A 4 11.43 61.40 -0.63
N LEU A 5 11.27 61.15 -1.94
CA LEU A 5 10.94 59.82 -2.48
C LEU A 5 12.03 58.78 -2.19
N ILE A 6 13.31 59.16 -2.27
CA ILE A 6 14.44 58.27 -1.97
C ILE A 6 14.48 57.92 -0.48
N ILE A 7 14.22 58.88 0.41
CA ILE A 7 14.18 58.65 1.86
C ILE A 7 12.99 57.75 2.22
N LEU A 8 11.82 57.96 1.60
CA LEU A 8 10.64 57.11 1.82
C LEU A 8 10.87 55.66 1.35
N ALA A 9 11.52 55.49 0.19
CA ALA A 9 11.86 54.18 -0.34
C ALA A 9 12.89 53.44 0.53
N LEU A 10 13.89 54.15 1.06
CA LEU A 10 14.88 53.58 1.99
C LEU A 10 14.25 53.24 3.36
N SER A 11 13.29 54.04 3.84
CA SER A 11 12.57 53.72 5.08
C SER A 11 11.64 52.52 4.92
N LEU A 12 10.97 52.35 3.76
CA LEU A 12 10.16 51.15 3.51
C LEU A 12 11.03 49.89 3.41
N LEU A 13 12.19 49.98 2.74
CA LEU A 13 13.12 48.86 2.62
C LEU A 13 13.73 48.44 3.97
N ALA A 14 13.97 49.41 4.87
CA ALA A 14 14.45 49.15 6.22
C ALA A 14 13.37 48.51 7.12
N ILE A 15 12.09 48.84 6.91
CA ILE A 15 10.97 48.23 7.65
C ILE A 15 10.74 46.78 7.17
N THR A 16 10.92 46.48 5.88
CA THR A 16 10.81 45.10 5.37
C THR A 16 11.99 44.21 5.78
N LEU A 17 13.17 44.79 6.04
CA LEU A 17 14.35 44.06 6.53
C LEU A 17 14.42 43.97 8.06
N GLY A 18 13.62 44.78 8.77
CA GLY A 18 13.55 44.81 10.24
C GLY A 18 12.52 43.86 10.84
N SER A 19 11.75 43.14 10.03
CA SER A 19 10.91 42.03 10.49
C SER A 19 11.79 40.80 10.75
N CYS A 20 12.68 40.93 11.74
CA CYS A 20 13.30 39.78 12.37
C CYS A 20 12.19 39.13 13.18
N GLU A 21 11.56 38.12 12.57
CA GLU A 21 10.67 37.18 13.23
C GLU A 21 11.36 36.72 14.52
N GLN A 22 10.70 36.86 15.67
CA GLN A 22 11.15 36.23 16.90
C GLN A 22 11.11 34.73 16.63
N THR A 23 12.24 34.17 16.22
CA THR A 23 12.39 32.74 16.05
C THR A 23 12.42 32.19 17.47
N GLU A 24 11.25 31.80 17.99
CA GLU A 24 11.19 30.97 19.19
C GLU A 24 12.09 29.77 18.95
N GLU A 25 13.02 29.51 19.88
CA GLU A 25 13.89 28.36 19.73
C GLU A 25 13.03 27.10 19.67
N PRO A 26 13.32 26.18 18.73
CA PRO A 26 12.51 24.99 18.56
C PRO A 26 12.53 24.14 19.84
N LEU A 27 11.37 23.61 20.24
CA LEU A 27 11.23 22.75 21.41
C LEU A 27 12.21 21.59 21.35
N VAL A 28 12.94 21.30 22.44
CA VAL A 28 13.88 20.18 22.45
C VAL A 28 13.12 18.85 22.50
N ILE A 29 13.44 17.94 21.59
CA ILE A 29 12.84 16.59 21.54
C ILE A 29 13.77 15.58 22.22
N THR A 30 13.30 15.05 23.34
CA THR A 30 13.95 14.01 24.16
C THR A 30 13.10 12.74 24.16
N ALA A 31 13.65 11.60 24.58
CA ALA A 31 12.89 10.34 24.65
C ALA A 31 11.65 10.42 25.56
N GLU A 32 11.61 11.36 26.51
CA GLU A 32 10.49 11.60 27.44
C GLU A 32 9.51 12.68 26.94
N SER A 33 9.72 13.23 25.75
CA SER A 33 8.83 14.25 25.18
C SER A 33 7.44 13.66 24.91
N GLU A 34 6.40 14.35 25.38
CA GLU A 34 5.00 13.99 25.11
C GLU A 34 4.56 14.61 23.77
N ILE A 35 4.48 13.77 22.74
CA ILE A 35 4.17 14.17 21.37
C ILE A 35 2.96 13.38 20.90
N SER A 36 1.95 14.08 20.39
CA SER A 36 0.68 13.50 19.94
C SER A 36 0.13 14.29 18.76
N MET A 37 -0.94 13.77 18.14
CA MET A 37 -1.66 14.49 17.09
C MET A 37 -2.19 15.86 17.54
N GLU A 38 -2.47 16.04 18.84
CA GLU A 38 -2.98 17.30 19.39
C GLU A 38 -1.92 18.42 19.36
N ASN A 39 -0.63 18.07 19.52
CA ASN A 39 0.46 19.03 19.60
C ASN A 39 1.44 18.95 18.42
N LEU A 40 1.11 18.15 17.39
CA LEU A 40 1.97 17.88 16.23
C LEU A 40 2.43 19.14 15.50
N ASP A 41 1.56 20.14 15.35
CA ASP A 41 1.85 21.38 14.61
C ASP A 41 3.02 22.19 15.22
N LEU A 42 3.30 22.02 16.52
CA LEU A 42 4.47 22.64 17.18
C LEU A 42 5.81 22.08 16.67
N TYR A 43 5.75 20.94 15.99
CA TYR A 43 6.91 20.20 15.58
C TYR A 43 7.02 20.01 14.08
N LEU A 44 6.03 20.35 13.25
CA LEU A 44 6.08 20.09 11.80
C LEU A 44 7.24 20.84 11.11
N PHE A 45 7.76 20.24 10.03
CA PHE A 45 8.80 20.80 9.16
C PHE A 45 10.17 21.08 9.79
N ARG A 46 10.47 20.43 10.92
CA ARG A 46 11.79 20.47 11.54
C ARG A 46 12.75 19.54 10.82
N ASP A 47 14.00 19.94 10.73
CA ASP A 47 15.07 19.16 10.10
C ASP A 47 15.59 18.01 10.99
N ASP A 48 15.41 18.12 12.31
CA ASP A 48 15.76 17.12 13.31
C ASP A 48 14.68 16.03 13.53
N VAL A 49 13.62 16.05 12.72
CA VAL A 49 12.49 15.11 12.79
C VAL A 49 12.28 14.41 11.45
N GLN A 50 11.97 13.12 11.51
CA GLN A 50 11.48 12.31 10.42
C GLN A 50 10.00 11.97 10.68
N TYR A 51 9.13 12.32 9.75
CA TYR A 51 7.68 12.17 9.89
C TYR A 51 7.21 11.01 9.01
N ILE A 52 6.66 9.95 9.60
CA ILE A 52 6.33 8.71 8.88
C ILE A 52 4.86 8.32 9.05
N ASP A 53 4.18 8.23 7.91
CA ASP A 53 2.83 7.68 7.78
C ASP A 53 2.92 6.19 7.42
N LEU A 54 2.47 5.34 8.34
CA LEU A 54 2.51 3.88 8.20
C LEU A 54 1.23 3.29 7.62
N ARG A 55 0.27 4.12 7.22
CA ARG A 55 -0.94 3.61 6.57
C ARG A 55 -0.61 3.02 5.20
N ASN A 56 -1.50 2.17 4.74
CA ASN A 56 -1.46 1.66 3.38
C ASN A 56 -1.59 2.83 2.39
N PHE A 57 -1.05 2.66 1.19
CA PHE A 57 -1.16 3.72 0.19
C PHE A 57 -2.63 4.10 -0.03
N GLU A 58 -3.55 3.12 0.03
CA GLU A 58 -4.99 3.37 -0.07
C GLU A 58 -5.51 4.44 0.87
N SER A 59 -5.19 4.33 2.15
CA SER A 59 -5.62 5.33 3.11
C SER A 59 -5.04 6.71 2.79
N SER A 60 -3.76 6.79 2.41
CA SER A 60 -3.08 8.06 2.12
C SER A 60 -3.69 8.77 0.90
N PHE A 61 -4.02 8.06 -0.16
CA PHE A 61 -4.60 8.68 -1.35
C PHE A 61 -6.11 8.94 -1.24
N LYS A 62 -6.84 8.08 -0.51
CA LYS A 62 -8.28 8.21 -0.30
C LYS A 62 -8.60 9.31 0.70
N TYR A 63 -7.96 9.29 1.86
CA TYR A 63 -8.24 10.21 2.96
C TYR A 63 -7.31 11.41 3.00
N GLY A 64 -6.18 11.35 2.29
CA GLY A 64 -5.14 12.37 2.34
C GLY A 64 -4.04 12.02 3.31
N ILE A 65 -3.06 12.91 3.40
CA ILE A 65 -1.88 12.80 4.26
C ILE A 65 -1.74 14.08 5.09
N ILE A 66 -0.97 13.99 6.17
CA ILE A 66 -0.48 15.19 6.86
C ILE A 66 0.76 15.67 6.11
N GLU A 67 0.79 16.95 5.73
CA GLU A 67 1.91 17.56 5.02
C GLU A 67 3.23 17.33 5.78
N GLY A 68 4.29 17.02 5.02
CA GLY A 68 5.62 16.75 5.57
C GLY A 68 5.86 15.30 6.00
N PHE A 69 4.83 14.44 6.03
CA PHE A 69 4.99 13.01 6.28
C PHE A 69 5.35 12.23 5.01
N ASP A 70 6.37 11.39 5.11
CA ASP A 70 6.68 10.36 4.12
C ASP A 70 5.82 9.12 4.37
N VAL A 71 5.23 8.58 3.30
CA VAL A 71 4.39 7.37 3.37
C VAL A 71 5.28 6.12 3.23
N ILE A 72 5.37 5.33 4.30
CA ILE A 72 6.05 4.04 4.35
C ILE A 72 5.05 2.98 4.84
N PRO A 73 4.28 2.36 3.94
CA PRO A 73 3.18 1.48 4.34
C PRO A 73 3.61 0.30 5.21
N PHE A 74 2.89 0.08 6.30
CA PHE A 74 3.18 -1.04 7.19
C PHE A 74 2.94 -2.38 6.48
N PHE A 75 1.75 -2.61 5.91
CA PHE A 75 1.43 -3.89 5.25
C PHE A 75 1.92 -3.93 3.81
N ASP A 76 1.67 -2.89 3.02
CA ASP A 76 2.00 -2.91 1.59
C ASP A 76 3.52 -2.89 1.34
N TYR A 77 4.31 -2.48 2.34
CA TYR A 77 5.75 -2.32 2.17
C TYR A 77 6.64 -2.98 3.21
N LEU A 78 6.40 -2.83 4.51
CA LEU A 78 7.32 -3.30 5.56
C LEU A 78 7.12 -4.76 5.95
N ASP A 79 5.87 -5.17 6.18
CA ASP A 79 5.50 -6.56 6.50
C ASP A 79 5.83 -7.48 5.32
N PHE A 80 6.30 -8.69 5.62
CA PHE A 80 6.87 -9.67 4.69
C PHE A 80 8.11 -9.21 3.88
N ARG A 81 8.65 -8.01 4.14
CA ARG A 81 9.83 -7.49 3.45
C ARG A 81 10.97 -7.13 4.40
N ALA A 82 10.73 -6.23 5.35
CA ALA A 82 11.70 -5.86 6.38
C ALA A 82 11.62 -6.82 7.58
N PHE A 83 10.41 -7.23 7.94
CA PHE A 83 10.09 -8.19 8.98
C PHE A 83 8.87 -9.04 8.58
N ASN A 84 8.65 -10.18 9.22
CA ASN A 84 7.41 -10.96 9.14
C ASN A 84 6.82 -11.05 10.54
N ARG A 85 5.74 -10.31 10.80
CA ARG A 85 5.11 -10.26 12.12
C ARG A 85 4.35 -11.52 12.52
N ASP A 86 4.29 -12.55 11.68
CA ASP A 86 3.52 -13.78 11.89
C ASP A 86 2.08 -13.53 12.39
N ARG A 87 1.44 -12.54 11.78
CA ARG A 87 0.08 -12.08 12.10
C ARG A 87 -0.13 -11.57 13.53
N THR A 88 0.93 -11.38 14.34
CA THR A 88 0.89 -10.72 15.65
C THR A 88 1.25 -9.23 15.57
N TYR A 89 1.11 -8.53 16.69
CA TYR A 89 1.59 -7.17 16.95
C TYR A 89 2.53 -7.10 18.16
N GLU A 90 2.92 -8.25 18.69
CA GLU A 90 4.00 -8.38 19.67
C GLU A 90 5.30 -8.65 18.91
N PHE A 91 6.29 -7.77 19.07
CA PHE A 91 7.56 -7.88 18.37
C PHE A 91 8.47 -8.94 19.01
N ASP A 92 9.08 -9.77 18.16
CA ASP A 92 10.19 -10.65 18.49
C ASP A 92 11.36 -10.39 17.52
N PRO A 93 12.61 -10.26 18.00
CA PRO A 93 13.78 -10.07 17.14
C PRO A 93 13.93 -11.06 15.98
N ASP A 94 13.49 -12.31 16.14
CA ASP A 94 13.56 -13.33 15.10
C ASP A 94 12.62 -13.04 13.91
N GLN A 95 11.70 -12.07 14.04
CA GLN A 95 10.81 -11.62 12.97
C GLN A 95 11.49 -10.72 11.94
N ILE A 96 12.69 -10.19 12.21
CA ILE A 96 13.41 -9.32 11.26
C ILE A 96 13.93 -10.18 10.09
N LEU A 97 13.51 -9.84 8.87
CA LEU A 97 13.94 -10.49 7.63
C LEU A 97 15.16 -9.80 7.02
N ASP A 98 15.15 -8.46 6.98
CA ASP A 98 16.24 -7.66 6.42
C ASP A 98 16.38 -6.29 7.11
N GLU A 99 17.28 -6.23 8.09
CA GLU A 99 17.62 -5.02 8.84
C GLU A 99 18.05 -3.85 7.94
N ARG A 100 18.67 -4.13 6.78
CA ARG A 100 19.18 -3.08 5.87
C ARG A 100 18.06 -2.24 5.29
N ILE A 101 16.85 -2.79 5.18
CA ILE A 101 15.68 -2.04 4.72
C ILE A 101 15.32 -0.97 5.74
N LEU A 102 15.32 -1.32 7.03
CA LEU A 102 15.04 -0.40 8.13
C LEU A 102 16.13 0.67 8.25
N LEU A 103 17.40 0.29 8.25
CA LEU A 103 18.54 1.22 8.32
C LEU A 103 18.61 2.21 7.15
N ARG A 104 18.04 1.86 6.00
CA ARG A 104 17.98 2.75 4.84
C ARG A 104 16.80 3.73 4.91
N LEU A 105 15.70 3.33 5.53
CA LEU A 105 14.47 4.11 5.57
C LEU A 105 14.41 5.04 6.77
N PHE A 106 15.03 4.68 7.88
CA PHE A 106 14.95 5.41 9.14
C PHE A 106 16.29 6.01 9.52
N GLU A 107 16.27 7.26 10.00
CA GLU A 107 17.49 7.99 10.38
C GLU A 107 17.66 7.99 11.91
N PRO A 108 18.62 7.26 12.49
CA PRO A 108 18.74 7.11 13.94
C PRO A 108 19.11 8.42 14.67
N GLU A 109 19.70 9.37 13.95
CA GLU A 109 20.05 10.69 14.48
C GLU A 109 18.83 11.63 14.62
N LYS A 110 17.71 11.33 13.95
CA LYS A 110 16.48 12.15 14.01
C LYS A 110 15.50 11.61 15.05
N ALA A 111 14.59 12.47 15.50
CA ALA A 111 13.38 11.99 16.15
C ALA A 111 12.42 11.44 15.08
N ILE A 112 11.83 10.26 15.29
CA ILE A 112 10.95 9.62 14.33
C ILE A 112 9.53 9.65 14.87
N PHE A 113 8.63 10.32 14.15
CA PHE A 113 7.21 10.40 14.50
C PHE A 113 6.43 9.43 13.62
N LEU A 114 5.76 8.47 14.26
CA LEU A 114 5.01 7.41 13.61
C LEU A 114 3.51 7.59 13.86
N TYR A 115 2.73 7.60 12.78
CA TYR A 115 1.28 7.39 12.87
C TYR A 115 0.79 6.33 11.90
N ALA A 116 -0.39 5.78 12.17
CA ALA A 116 -1.14 4.94 11.24
C ALA A 116 -2.64 5.28 11.37
N ASP A 117 -3.53 4.37 10.96
CA ASP A 117 -4.97 4.52 11.26
C ASP A 117 -5.27 4.39 12.77
N GLY A 118 -4.34 3.81 13.54
CA GLY A 118 -4.37 3.69 14.99
C GLY A 118 -3.01 3.25 15.54
N CYS A 119 -2.88 3.12 16.85
CA CYS A 119 -1.56 3.04 17.50
C CYS A 119 -0.82 1.70 17.36
N ILE A 120 -1.51 0.61 17.02
CA ILE A 120 -0.95 -0.75 17.12
C ILE A 120 0.21 -0.97 16.12
N ARG A 121 0.06 -0.55 14.87
CA ARG A 121 1.09 -0.72 13.81
C ARG A 121 2.34 0.11 14.12
N SER A 122 2.12 1.36 14.54
CA SER A 122 3.19 2.26 14.97
C SER A 122 3.90 1.75 16.21
N GLY A 123 3.18 1.14 17.14
CA GLY A 123 3.74 0.47 18.32
C GLY A 123 4.69 -0.66 17.95
N TYR A 124 4.25 -1.56 17.06
CA TYR A 124 5.10 -2.64 16.57
C TYR A 124 6.38 -2.11 15.92
N LEU A 125 6.27 -1.16 14.98
CA LEU A 125 7.46 -0.60 14.32
C LEU A 125 8.37 0.14 15.30
N LYS A 126 7.80 0.84 16.30
CA LYS A 126 8.58 1.45 17.38
C LYS A 126 9.42 0.40 18.11
N ASP A 127 8.85 -0.75 18.45
CA ASP A 127 9.59 -1.82 19.13
C ASP A 127 10.72 -2.39 18.27
N VAL A 128 10.47 -2.56 16.95
CA VAL A 128 11.52 -2.95 15.99
C VAL A 128 12.67 -1.92 15.98
N LEU A 129 12.36 -0.63 15.85
CA LEU A 129 13.37 0.42 15.78
C LEU A 129 14.12 0.59 17.12
N ASN A 130 13.43 0.49 18.25
CA ASN A 130 14.06 0.50 19.56
C ASN A 130 15.06 -0.65 19.71
N TYR A 131 14.73 -1.84 19.22
CA TYR A 131 15.64 -3.00 19.22
C TYR A 131 16.91 -2.72 18.39
N LEU A 132 16.77 -1.99 17.28
CA LEU A 132 17.89 -1.54 16.45
C LEU A 132 18.67 -0.35 17.02
N GLY A 133 18.31 0.14 18.22
CA GLY A 133 19.03 1.20 18.93
C GLY A 133 18.53 2.62 18.65
N TYR A 134 17.35 2.78 18.04
CA TYR A 134 16.74 4.10 17.86
C TYR A 134 16.11 4.54 19.18
N GLU A 135 16.55 5.67 19.73
CA GLU A 135 16.11 6.10 21.07
C GLU A 135 14.91 7.06 21.04
N ARG A 136 14.69 7.76 19.92
CA ARG A 136 13.70 8.84 19.79
C ARG A 136 12.60 8.47 18.80
N VAL A 137 11.82 7.44 19.12
CA VAL A 137 10.70 6.95 18.29
C VAL A 137 9.36 7.14 19.02
N PHE A 138 8.46 7.92 18.42
CA PHE A 138 7.21 8.35 19.02
C PHE A 138 6.01 7.82 18.23
N VAL A 139 5.07 7.17 18.91
CA VAL A 139 3.75 6.85 18.36
C VAL A 139 2.84 8.02 18.69
N ILE A 140 2.49 8.82 17.69
CA ILE A 140 1.83 10.10 17.91
C ILE A 140 0.29 10.01 17.85
N GLY A 141 -0.27 8.86 17.46
CA GLY A 141 -1.71 8.63 17.42
C GLY A 141 -2.21 8.07 16.08
N GLY A 142 -3.52 8.16 15.87
CA GLY A 142 -4.17 7.80 14.61
C GLY A 142 -4.40 9.01 13.70
N TYR A 143 -4.40 8.81 12.38
CA TYR A 143 -4.68 9.88 11.40
C TYR A 143 -5.98 10.65 11.69
N TYR A 144 -7.03 9.95 12.13
CA TYR A 144 -8.34 10.55 12.43
C TYR A 144 -8.33 11.50 13.64
N GLU A 145 -7.26 11.49 14.45
CA GLU A 145 -7.11 12.32 15.65
C GLU A 145 -6.48 13.68 15.32
N TYR A 146 -5.91 13.83 14.12
CA TYR A 146 -5.32 15.09 13.70
C TYR A 146 -6.41 16.10 13.30
N LEU A 147 -6.44 17.23 14.01
CA LEU A 147 -7.41 18.31 13.82
C LEU A 147 -6.77 19.62 13.30
N GLY A 148 -5.48 19.58 12.97
CA GLY A 148 -4.73 20.73 12.46
C GLY A 148 -5.02 21.02 10.97
N GLU A 149 -4.38 22.07 10.45
CA GLU A 149 -4.66 22.60 9.10
C GLU A 149 -3.76 22.00 8.02
N HIS A 150 -2.76 21.17 8.38
CA HIS A 150 -1.79 20.61 7.43
C HIS A 150 -2.28 19.32 6.73
N VAL A 151 -3.58 19.07 6.73
CA VAL A 151 -4.14 17.94 5.97
C VAL A 151 -4.14 18.27 4.48
N ILE A 152 -3.35 17.53 3.71
CA ILE A 152 -3.48 17.48 2.26
C ILE A 152 -4.53 16.43 1.95
N GLY A 153 -5.75 16.89 1.69
CA GLY A 153 -6.90 16.03 1.43
C GLY A 153 -6.65 15.06 0.28
N GLY A 154 -7.07 13.81 0.48
CA GLY A 154 -7.09 12.80 -0.56
C GLY A 154 -8.17 13.09 -1.59
N SER A 155 -8.15 12.35 -2.69
CA SER A 155 -9.17 12.54 -3.73
C SER A 155 -10.54 11.94 -3.34
N GLY A 156 -10.65 11.34 -2.16
CA GLY A 156 -11.80 10.53 -1.74
C GLY A 156 -11.86 9.17 -2.45
N HIS A 157 -10.93 8.93 -3.38
CA HIS A 157 -10.86 7.76 -4.23
C HIS A 157 -9.41 7.28 -4.32
N TYR A 158 -9.19 6.00 -4.12
CA TYR A 158 -7.91 5.39 -4.43
C TYR A 158 -8.09 3.91 -4.72
N ASN A 159 -7.54 3.49 -5.85
CA ASN A 159 -7.35 2.10 -6.19
C ASN A 159 -5.84 1.87 -6.34
N ILE A 160 -5.26 1.04 -5.47
CA ILE A 160 -4.19 0.14 -5.93
C ILE A 160 -4.87 -0.80 -6.90
N GLY A 161 -4.20 -1.16 -8.02
CA GLY A 161 -4.79 -1.97 -9.08
C GLY A 161 -5.68 -3.08 -8.50
N ASN A 162 -6.92 -3.13 -8.98
CA ASN A 162 -8.00 -3.76 -8.22
C ASN A 162 -7.64 -5.23 -7.97
N THR A 163 -7.77 -5.67 -6.73
CA THR A 163 -7.84 -7.10 -6.48
C THR A 163 -9.19 -7.56 -7.01
N PHE A 164 -9.22 -8.62 -7.82
CA PHE A 164 -10.46 -9.24 -8.27
C PHE A 164 -10.63 -10.59 -7.58
N TYR A 165 -11.89 -10.97 -7.36
CA TYR A 165 -12.28 -12.27 -6.84
C TYR A 165 -13.65 -12.61 -7.42
N ASP A 166 -13.75 -13.76 -8.06
CA ASP A 166 -14.99 -14.22 -8.64
C ASP A 166 -15.17 -15.73 -8.51
N THR A 167 -16.42 -16.16 -8.62
CA THR A 167 -16.80 -17.56 -8.52
C THR A 167 -17.85 -17.94 -9.55
N TYR A 168 -17.69 -19.11 -10.15
CA TYR A 168 -18.67 -19.71 -11.05
C TYR A 168 -19.05 -21.11 -10.54
N ILE A 169 -20.36 -21.38 -10.45
CA ILE A 169 -20.88 -22.66 -9.97
C ILE A 169 -21.34 -23.47 -11.17
N ASP A 170 -20.71 -24.62 -11.40
CA ASP A 170 -21.11 -25.61 -12.38
C ASP A 170 -22.05 -26.63 -11.72
N GLU A 171 -23.35 -26.38 -11.85
CA GLU A 171 -24.42 -27.26 -11.31
C GLU A 171 -24.45 -28.65 -11.96
N THR A 172 -23.80 -28.85 -13.12
CA THR A 172 -23.81 -30.15 -13.81
C THR A 172 -22.81 -31.12 -13.19
N ASN A 173 -21.67 -30.58 -12.75
CA ASN A 173 -20.56 -31.35 -12.20
C ASN A 173 -20.40 -31.19 -10.68
N ASP A 174 -21.26 -30.39 -10.03
CA ASP A 174 -21.18 -30.04 -8.60
C ASP A 174 -19.81 -29.45 -8.21
N LEU A 175 -19.28 -28.58 -9.08
CA LEU A 175 -17.99 -27.91 -8.90
C LEU A 175 -18.16 -26.39 -8.79
N THR A 176 -17.35 -25.76 -7.94
CA THR A 176 -17.23 -24.30 -7.84
C THR A 176 -15.85 -23.88 -8.33
N TYR A 177 -15.80 -23.11 -9.40
CA TYR A 177 -14.60 -22.49 -9.92
C TYR A 177 -14.40 -21.14 -9.24
N VAL A 178 -13.19 -20.86 -8.82
CA VAL A 178 -12.81 -19.63 -8.11
C VAL A 178 -11.65 -19.00 -8.86
N MET A 179 -11.68 -17.68 -9.06
CA MET A 179 -10.52 -16.92 -9.50
C MET A 179 -10.28 -15.74 -8.58
N TYR A 180 -9.02 -15.39 -8.37
CA TYR A 180 -8.64 -14.16 -7.72
C TYR A 180 -7.27 -13.69 -8.18
N GLY A 181 -7.04 -12.39 -8.11
CA GLY A 181 -5.81 -11.82 -8.62
C GLY A 181 -5.70 -10.32 -8.38
N ASP A 182 -4.67 -9.73 -8.99
CA ASP A 182 -4.32 -8.32 -8.87
C ASP A 182 -4.14 -7.70 -10.26
N PHE A 183 -4.63 -6.48 -10.44
CA PHE A 183 -4.29 -5.67 -11.63
C PHE A 183 -3.12 -4.71 -11.37
N ASP A 184 -2.45 -4.28 -12.44
CA ASP A 184 -1.64 -3.06 -12.44
C ASP A 184 -2.52 -1.80 -12.60
N VAL A 185 -1.87 -0.63 -12.63
CA VAL A 185 -2.53 0.67 -12.82
C VAL A 185 -3.20 0.87 -14.19
N ALA A 186 -2.91 -0.01 -15.15
CA ALA A 186 -3.48 -0.03 -16.49
C ALA A 186 -4.53 -1.15 -16.66
N ASN A 187 -4.98 -1.78 -15.57
CA ASN A 187 -5.90 -2.93 -15.53
C ASN A 187 -5.34 -4.22 -16.16
N ASN A 188 -4.03 -4.35 -16.30
CA ASN A 188 -3.43 -5.62 -16.72
C ASN A 188 -3.30 -6.55 -15.52
N ILE A 189 -3.57 -7.84 -15.71
CA ILE A 189 -3.43 -8.91 -14.75
C ILE A 189 -1.94 -9.07 -14.41
N THR A 190 -1.59 -8.81 -13.15
CA THR A 190 -0.23 -8.97 -12.62
C THR A 190 -0.06 -10.22 -11.77
N TYR A 191 -1.19 -10.73 -11.27
CA TYR A 191 -1.29 -11.99 -10.55
C TYR A 191 -2.68 -12.55 -10.78
N ILE A 192 -2.79 -13.86 -11.00
CA ILE A 192 -4.07 -14.57 -11.04
C ILE A 192 -3.87 -15.99 -10.53
N ARG A 193 -4.88 -16.49 -9.83
CA ARG A 193 -4.95 -17.85 -9.34
C ARG A 193 -6.35 -18.41 -9.52
N PHE A 194 -6.43 -19.61 -10.07
CA PHE A 194 -7.65 -20.40 -10.11
C PHE A 194 -7.69 -21.44 -9.01
N ASP A 195 -8.87 -21.78 -8.54
CA ASP A 195 -9.11 -22.97 -7.75
C ASP A 195 -10.43 -23.61 -8.16
N ILE A 196 -10.58 -24.89 -7.87
CA ILE A 196 -11.80 -25.65 -8.17
C ILE A 196 -12.15 -26.41 -6.91
N LEU A 197 -13.35 -26.18 -6.40
CA LEU A 197 -13.86 -26.76 -5.18
C LEU A 197 -14.98 -27.76 -5.50
N ASN A 198 -15.01 -28.88 -4.79
CA ASN A 198 -16.17 -29.78 -4.81
C ASN A 198 -17.32 -29.25 -3.95
N ASP A 199 -18.41 -30.01 -3.88
CA ASP A 199 -19.59 -29.75 -3.05
C ASP A 199 -19.30 -29.64 -1.54
N GLU A 200 -18.18 -30.19 -1.07
CA GLU A 200 -17.67 -30.07 0.30
C GLU A 200 -16.74 -28.85 0.52
N ASN A 201 -16.57 -27.98 -0.48
CA ASN A 201 -15.63 -26.85 -0.51
C ASN A 201 -14.15 -27.27 -0.36
N ILE A 202 -13.79 -28.47 -0.80
CA ILE A 202 -12.41 -28.96 -0.82
C ILE A 202 -11.84 -28.70 -2.20
N SER A 203 -10.64 -28.10 -2.24
CA SER A 203 -9.91 -27.92 -3.49
C SER A 203 -9.59 -29.27 -4.13
N VAL A 204 -10.08 -29.47 -5.35
CA VAL A 204 -9.79 -30.62 -6.20
C VAL A 204 -8.67 -30.32 -7.20
N ARG A 205 -8.06 -29.12 -7.11
CA ARG A 205 -6.93 -28.72 -7.97
C ARG A 205 -5.78 -29.73 -7.94
N TYR A 206 -5.48 -30.24 -6.76
CA TYR A 206 -4.40 -31.21 -6.52
C TYR A 206 -4.87 -32.66 -6.51
N ASP A 207 -6.13 -32.93 -6.87
CA ASP A 207 -6.64 -34.29 -6.95
C ASP A 207 -5.89 -35.04 -8.07
N VAL A 208 -5.41 -36.26 -7.76
CA VAL A 208 -4.59 -37.07 -8.66
C VAL A 208 -5.40 -37.59 -9.86
N GLU A 209 -6.71 -37.75 -9.70
CA GLU A 209 -7.61 -38.20 -10.76
C GLU A 209 -7.98 -37.06 -11.72
N MET A 210 -8.08 -35.82 -11.21
CA MET A 210 -8.40 -34.63 -12.02
C MET A 210 -7.16 -33.92 -12.56
N ASN A 211 -6.01 -33.95 -11.87
CA ASN A 211 -4.72 -33.43 -12.31
C ASN A 211 -4.77 -32.01 -12.94
N MET A 212 -5.58 -31.11 -12.36
CA MET A 212 -5.84 -29.78 -12.95
C MET A 212 -4.77 -28.75 -12.63
N ASP A 213 -3.93 -28.99 -11.62
CA ASP A 213 -2.90 -28.05 -11.18
C ASP A 213 -1.94 -27.64 -12.32
N SER A 214 -1.49 -28.60 -13.12
CA SER A 214 -0.55 -28.30 -14.22
C SER A 214 -1.18 -27.39 -15.28
N THR A 215 -2.41 -27.68 -15.70
CA THR A 215 -3.15 -26.90 -16.69
C THR A 215 -3.47 -25.50 -16.18
N LEU A 216 -4.04 -25.38 -14.99
CA LEU A 216 -4.37 -24.08 -14.40
C LEU A 216 -3.12 -23.23 -14.20
N THR A 217 -2.00 -23.84 -13.80
CA THR A 217 -0.72 -23.12 -13.67
C THR A 217 -0.22 -22.61 -15.02
N ILE A 218 -0.41 -23.37 -16.12
CA ILE A 218 -0.04 -22.90 -17.47
C ILE A 218 -0.88 -21.68 -17.85
N VAL A 219 -2.20 -21.71 -17.62
CA VAL A 219 -3.10 -20.59 -17.91
C VAL A 219 -2.75 -19.37 -17.05
N GLU A 220 -2.52 -19.57 -15.74
CA GLU A 220 -2.11 -18.50 -14.82
C GLU A 220 -0.85 -17.78 -15.30
N ASN A 221 0.20 -18.55 -15.62
CA ASN A 221 1.45 -17.97 -16.10
C ASN A 221 1.26 -17.24 -17.44
N PHE A 222 0.47 -17.82 -18.35
CA PHE A 222 0.19 -17.19 -19.64
C PHE A 222 -0.48 -15.82 -19.48
N LEU A 223 -1.51 -15.74 -18.63
CA LEU A 223 -2.25 -14.50 -18.39
C LEU A 223 -1.39 -13.42 -17.72
N THR A 224 -0.39 -13.81 -16.92
CA THR A 224 0.52 -12.86 -16.26
C THR A 224 1.74 -12.46 -17.09
N ASP A 225 2.23 -13.33 -17.99
CA ASP A 225 3.48 -13.10 -18.74
C ASP A 225 3.29 -12.14 -19.93
N GLU A 226 2.11 -12.12 -20.54
CA GLU A 226 1.84 -11.39 -21.79
C GLU A 226 1.20 -9.99 -21.58
N ILE A 227 1.01 -9.56 -20.33
CA ILE A 227 0.36 -8.27 -19.97
C ILE A 227 -1.05 -8.18 -20.57
N TYR A 228 -2.00 -8.94 -19.99
CA TYR A 228 -3.41 -8.97 -20.41
C TYR A 228 -4.31 -8.18 -19.48
N ASN A 229 -5.32 -7.47 -19.99
CA ASN A 229 -6.53 -7.14 -19.22
C ASN A 229 -7.70 -8.09 -19.55
N PHE A 230 -8.75 -8.14 -18.72
CA PHE A 230 -9.86 -9.10 -18.94
C PHE A 230 -10.66 -8.90 -20.24
N ASN A 231 -10.65 -7.70 -20.83
CA ASN A 231 -11.27 -7.50 -22.14
C ASN A 231 -10.43 -8.13 -23.26
N GLU A 232 -9.11 -8.05 -23.18
CA GLU A 232 -8.20 -8.74 -24.11
C GLU A 232 -8.25 -10.26 -23.91
N VAL A 233 -8.35 -10.74 -22.66
CA VAL A 233 -8.59 -12.16 -22.36
C VAL A 233 -9.90 -12.63 -23.00
N TYR A 234 -10.97 -11.86 -22.87
CA TYR A 234 -12.25 -12.17 -23.49
C TYR A 234 -12.15 -12.29 -25.02
N GLU A 235 -11.51 -11.32 -25.69
CA GLU A 235 -11.28 -11.38 -27.14
C GLU A 235 -10.50 -12.63 -27.55
N ASP A 236 -9.41 -12.94 -26.84
CA ASP A 236 -8.54 -14.06 -27.16
C ASP A 236 -9.17 -15.43 -26.93
N ILE A 237 -10.08 -15.57 -25.95
CA ILE A 237 -10.84 -16.81 -25.71
C ILE A 237 -11.78 -17.13 -26.88
N TYR A 238 -12.16 -16.14 -27.69
CA TYR A 238 -13.09 -16.33 -28.82
C TYR A 238 -12.41 -16.30 -30.20
N ASP A 239 -11.12 -15.95 -30.27
CA ASP A 239 -10.34 -16.04 -31.49
C ASP A 239 -9.63 -17.41 -31.61
N HIS A 240 -10.06 -18.20 -32.59
CA HIS A 240 -9.59 -19.57 -32.83
C HIS A 240 -8.10 -19.69 -33.17
N ASP A 241 -7.44 -18.58 -33.50
CA ASP A 241 -6.03 -18.55 -33.89
C ASP A 241 -5.09 -18.16 -32.72
N THR A 242 -5.62 -17.88 -31.51
CA THR A 242 -4.80 -17.45 -30.36
C THR A 242 -4.24 -18.63 -29.57
N LEU A 243 -3.11 -18.38 -28.88
CA LEU A 243 -2.51 -19.36 -27.96
C LEU A 243 -3.44 -19.64 -26.78
N LEU A 244 -4.17 -18.65 -26.28
CA LEU A 244 -5.12 -18.81 -25.20
C LEU A 244 -6.28 -19.73 -25.60
N TYR A 245 -6.85 -19.55 -26.79
CA TYR A 245 -7.87 -20.43 -27.33
C TYR A 245 -7.35 -21.87 -27.48
N LEU A 246 -6.14 -22.04 -28.00
CA LEU A 246 -5.53 -23.36 -28.14
C LEU A 246 -5.25 -24.02 -26.78
N LEU A 247 -4.80 -23.25 -25.79
CA LEU A 247 -4.57 -23.73 -24.42
C LEU A 247 -5.88 -24.16 -23.74
N LEU A 248 -6.96 -23.41 -23.96
CA LEU A 248 -8.28 -23.71 -23.39
C LEU A 248 -9.08 -24.76 -24.19
N GLY A 249 -8.76 -24.96 -25.47
CA GLY A 249 -9.51 -25.83 -26.39
C GLY A 249 -8.83 -27.15 -26.79
N SER A 250 -7.53 -27.33 -26.55
CA SER A 250 -6.79 -28.52 -27.04
C SER A 250 -6.94 -29.77 -26.18
N GLU A 251 -7.32 -29.63 -24.92
CA GLU A 251 -7.73 -30.72 -24.05
C GLU A 251 -8.91 -30.20 -23.21
N TRP A 252 -9.92 -31.04 -22.94
CA TRP A 252 -11.05 -30.79 -22.00
C TRP A 252 -12.33 -30.13 -22.57
N ASN A 253 -13.43 -30.90 -22.56
CA ASN A 253 -14.82 -30.39 -22.58
C ASN A 253 -15.21 -29.69 -21.26
N SER A 254 -14.28 -29.43 -20.32
CA SER A 254 -14.57 -29.01 -18.94
C SER A 254 -14.12 -27.58 -18.61
N LEU A 255 -13.61 -26.83 -19.59
CA LEU A 255 -13.18 -25.45 -19.39
C LEU A 255 -14.25 -24.43 -19.77
N GLU A 256 -15.45 -24.87 -20.21
CA GLU A 256 -16.61 -23.99 -20.36
C GLU A 256 -16.89 -23.24 -19.05
N SER A 257 -16.73 -23.90 -17.90
CA SER A 257 -16.90 -23.30 -16.58
C SER A 257 -15.77 -22.33 -16.20
N LEU A 258 -14.55 -22.54 -16.69
CA LEU A 258 -13.44 -21.58 -16.52
C LEU A 258 -13.61 -20.36 -17.43
N VAL A 259 -14.05 -20.57 -18.68
CA VAL A 259 -14.41 -19.49 -19.59
C VAL A 259 -15.54 -18.67 -18.99
N ALA A 260 -16.62 -19.31 -18.51
CA ALA A 260 -17.72 -18.63 -17.86
C ALA A 260 -17.31 -17.86 -16.60
N LEU A 261 -16.29 -18.33 -15.87
CA LEU A 261 -15.68 -17.60 -14.77
C LEU A 261 -14.92 -16.36 -15.25
N LEU A 262 -14.08 -16.49 -16.28
CA LEU A 262 -13.31 -15.39 -16.87
C LEU A 262 -14.20 -14.28 -17.43
N GLU A 263 -15.37 -14.64 -17.98
CA GLU A 263 -16.34 -13.69 -18.52
C GLU A 263 -16.99 -12.79 -17.45
N LEU A 264 -16.93 -13.14 -16.16
CA LEU A 264 -17.53 -12.32 -15.09
C LEU A 264 -16.82 -10.96 -14.93
N GLU A 265 -15.53 -10.89 -15.25
CA GLU A 265 -14.72 -9.66 -15.16
C GLU A 265 -14.67 -8.87 -16.48
N TYR A 266 -15.36 -9.33 -17.53
CA TYR A 266 -15.49 -8.57 -18.78
C TYR A 266 -16.40 -7.36 -18.60
N ILE A 267 -15.95 -6.19 -19.07
CA ILE A 267 -16.70 -4.93 -19.00
C ILE A 267 -16.88 -4.39 -20.43
N ASP A 268 -18.15 -4.34 -20.88
CA ASP A 268 -18.62 -3.74 -22.14
C ASP A 268 -18.33 -2.22 -22.28
#